data_AF-A0A945RMI0-F1
#
_entry.id   AF-A0A945RMI0-F1
#
_cell.length_a   1.000
_cell.length_b   1.000
_cell.length_c   1.000
_cell.angle_alpha   90.00
_cell.angle_beta   90.00
_cell.angle_gamma   90.00
#
_symmetry.space_group_name_H-M   'P 1'
#
loop_
_entity.id
_entity.type
_entity.pdbx_description
1 polymer ?
#
loop_
_entity_poly.entity_id
_entity_poly.type
_entity_poly.pdbx_seq_one_letter_code
_entity_poly.pdbx_strand_id
1 'polypeptide(L)'
;MTSIGELARRFGLSRSTLPYYDKVGVLCPAARAENGYRAYSEADCKNLELICLYRKAGLPLAGIKKIIDSPERIPDQALNRRLAELEEEMAGLRGQQQLVLSLLKRQPPQDLGVMDKKRWTALLVASGFSEKDMLAWHRGFEKSAPKKHQAFLQFLGIPEDEIRQIRARCEHT
;
A
#
# COMPACT_ATOMS: atom_id res chain seq x y z
N MET A 1 -33.78 -6.30 12.06
CA MET A 1 -32.99 -5.22 12.70
C MET A 1 -32.02 -5.85 13.68
N THR A 2 -30.78 -5.35 13.75
CA THR A 2 -29.70 -5.94 14.56
C THR A 2 -29.31 -4.99 15.70
N SER A 3 -29.05 -5.55 16.89
CA SER A 3 -28.62 -4.77 18.06
C SER A 3 -27.15 -4.35 17.97
N ILE A 4 -26.77 -3.28 18.69
CA ILE A 4 -25.38 -2.79 18.74
C ILE A 4 -24.38 -3.86 19.21
N GLY A 5 -24.75 -4.70 20.18
CA GLY A 5 -23.87 -5.72 20.76
C GLY A 5 -23.67 -6.93 19.84
N GLU A 6 -24.70 -7.29 19.08
CA GLU A 6 -24.61 -8.31 18.05
C GLU A 6 -23.77 -7.82 16.86
N LEU A 7 -24.00 -6.58 16.43
CA LEU A 7 -23.25 -5.98 15.34
C LEU A 7 -21.77 -5.81 15.69
N ALA A 8 -21.46 -5.34 16.90
CA ALA A 8 -20.09 -5.22 17.37
C ALA A 8 -19.37 -6.58 17.40
N ARG A 9 -20.02 -7.65 17.89
CA ARG A 9 -19.44 -9.00 17.88
C ARG A 9 -19.20 -9.52 16.46
N ARG A 10 -20.17 -9.36 15.57
CA ARG A 10 -20.08 -9.82 14.18
C ARG A 10 -18.88 -9.21 13.44
N PHE A 11 -18.59 -7.94 13.68
CA PHE A 11 -17.50 -7.21 13.02
C PHE A 11 -16.22 -7.10 13.87
N GLY A 12 -16.15 -7.77 15.03
CA GLY A 12 -14.99 -7.73 15.92
C GLY A 12 -14.70 -6.33 16.48
N LEU A 13 -15.71 -5.49 16.64
CA LEU A 13 -15.58 -4.11 17.11
C LEU A 13 -15.75 -4.02 18.63
N SER A 14 -15.07 -3.05 19.23
CA SER A 14 -15.29 -2.72 20.64
C SER A 14 -16.68 -2.14 20.86
N ARG A 15 -17.21 -2.27 22.08
CA ARG A 15 -18.53 -1.69 22.45
C ARG A 15 -18.59 -0.17 22.27
N SER A 16 -17.44 0.53 22.30
CA SER A 16 -17.34 1.98 22.10
C SER A 16 -17.19 2.40 20.63
N THR A 17 -16.91 1.48 19.70
CA THR A 17 -16.68 1.83 18.29
C THR A 17 -17.94 2.29 17.59
N LEU A 18 -19.07 1.59 17.74
CA LEU A 18 -20.33 1.96 17.07
C LEU A 18 -20.92 3.29 17.59
N PRO A 19 -20.92 3.59 18.91
CA PRO A 19 -21.29 4.91 19.41
C PRO A 19 -20.37 6.03 18.89
N TYR A 20 -19.08 5.74 18.71
CA TYR A 20 -18.16 6.70 18.12
C TYR A 20 -18.46 6.94 16.63
N TYR A 21 -18.79 5.89 15.87
CA TYR A 21 -19.17 6.01 14.46
C TYR A 21 -20.48 6.79 14.27
N ASP A 22 -21.43 6.62 15.18
CA ASP A 22 -22.64 7.43 15.27
C ASP A 22 -22.29 8.90 15.56
N LYS A 23 -21.45 9.16 16.57
CA LYS A 23 -21.01 10.52 16.95
C LYS A 23 -20.31 11.27 15.82
N VAL A 24 -19.47 10.59 15.03
CA VAL A 24 -18.76 11.20 13.88
C VAL A 24 -19.57 11.12 12.58
N GLY A 25 -20.79 10.57 12.64
CA GLY A 25 -21.73 10.52 11.53
C GLY A 25 -21.32 9.60 10.37
N VAL A 26 -20.39 8.67 10.59
CA VAL A 26 -19.97 7.72 9.54
C VAL A 26 -20.93 6.52 9.44
N LEU A 27 -21.63 6.20 10.53
CA LEU A 27 -22.69 5.20 10.55
C LEU A 27 -23.73 5.59 11.61
N CYS A 28 -24.92 6.00 11.16
CA CYS A 28 -26.03 6.34 12.03
C CYS A 28 -27.00 5.15 12.11
N PRO A 29 -27.62 4.88 13.28
CA PRO A 29 -28.63 3.84 13.38
C PRO A 29 -29.91 4.25 12.64
N ALA A 30 -30.51 3.33 11.87
CA ALA A 30 -31.77 3.59 11.19
C ALA A 30 -32.95 3.86 12.13
N ALA A 31 -32.93 3.28 13.35
CA ALA A 31 -33.97 3.49 14.34
C ALA A 31 -33.45 3.27 15.78
N ARG A 32 -34.30 3.64 16.74
CA ARG A 32 -34.23 3.12 18.10
C ARG A 32 -35.32 2.06 18.26
N ALA A 33 -34.97 0.91 18.81
CA ALA A 33 -35.93 -0.12 19.19
C ALA A 33 -36.82 0.37 20.34
N GLU A 34 -37.95 -0.31 20.59
CA GLU A 34 -38.94 0.05 21.62
C GLU A 34 -38.35 0.17 23.03
N ASN A 35 -37.28 -0.57 23.31
CA ASN A 35 -36.52 -0.52 24.57
C ASN A 35 -35.50 0.65 24.65
N GLY A 36 -35.52 1.58 23.68
CA GLY A 36 -34.64 2.75 23.61
C GLY A 36 -33.23 2.46 23.09
N TYR A 37 -32.89 1.21 22.78
CA TYR A 37 -31.58 0.84 22.25
C TYR A 37 -31.45 1.10 20.75
N ARG A 38 -30.23 1.35 20.28
CA ARG A 38 -29.94 1.54 18.84
C ARG A 38 -30.19 0.25 18.07
N ALA A 39 -30.92 0.38 16.97
CA ALA A 39 -31.23 -0.71 16.05
C ALA A 39 -30.70 -0.37 14.65
N TYR A 40 -29.98 -1.33 14.06
CA TYR A 40 -29.38 -1.20 12.74
C TYR A 40 -30.15 -2.03 11.72
N SER A 41 -30.40 -1.43 10.56
CA SER A 41 -31.00 -2.08 9.40
C SER A 41 -29.99 -2.97 8.68
N GLU A 42 -30.45 -3.79 7.74
CA GLU A 42 -29.54 -4.57 6.89
C GLU A 42 -28.66 -3.65 6.01
N ALA A 43 -29.19 -2.51 5.57
CA ALA A 43 -28.42 -1.51 4.84
C ALA A 43 -27.29 -0.93 5.70
N ASP A 44 -27.54 -0.68 6.99
CA ASP A 44 -26.52 -0.23 7.93
C ASP A 44 -25.43 -1.28 8.13
N CYS A 45 -25.80 -2.56 8.19
CA CYS A 45 -24.85 -3.67 8.26
C CYS A 45 -23.94 -3.70 7.02
N LYS A 46 -24.50 -3.52 5.81
CA LYS A 46 -23.71 -3.45 4.56
C LYS A 46 -22.78 -2.22 4.53
N ASN A 47 -23.26 -1.08 4.99
CA ASN A 47 -22.41 0.12 5.13
C ASN A 47 -21.28 -0.11 6.15
N LEU A 48 -21.57 -0.74 7.29
CA LEU A 48 -20.56 -1.05 8.30
C LEU A 48 -19.48 -1.99 7.76
N GLU A 49 -19.85 -2.98 6.94
CA GLU A 49 -18.90 -3.89 6.29
C GLU A 49 -17.90 -3.11 5.41
N LEU A 50 -18.40 -2.21 4.56
CA LEU A 50 -17.57 -1.33 3.74
C LEU A 50 -16.69 -0.40 4.58
N ILE A 51 -17.25 0.21 5.63
CA ILE A 51 -16.50 1.06 6.55
C ILE A 51 -15.35 0.28 7.18
N CYS A 52 -15.60 -0.95 7.63
CA CYS A 52 -14.57 -1.81 8.20
C CYS A 52 -13.49 -2.17 7.18
N LEU A 53 -13.86 -2.45 5.93
CA LEU A 53 -12.91 -2.74 4.85
C LEU A 53 -11.99 -1.54 4.58
N TYR A 54 -12.55 -0.34 4.42
CA TYR A 54 -11.76 0.86 4.19
C TYR A 54 -10.89 1.23 5.40
N ARG A 55 -11.38 1.02 6.63
CA ARG A 55 -10.56 1.18 7.84
C ARG A 55 -9.37 0.22 7.86
N LYS A 56 -9.57 -1.04 7.47
CA LYS A 56 -8.48 -2.02 7.33
C LYS A 56 -7.49 -1.62 6.24
N ALA A 57 -7.95 -0.99 5.16
CA ALA A 57 -7.09 -0.42 4.11
C ALA A 57 -6.34 0.87 4.56
N GLY A 58 -6.56 1.34 5.79
CA GLY A 58 -5.86 2.50 6.35
C GLY A 58 -6.54 3.84 6.09
N LEU A 59 -7.76 3.87 5.53
CA LEU A 59 -8.44 5.13 5.28
C LEU A 59 -8.91 5.78 6.61
N PRO A 60 -8.79 7.11 6.74
CA PRO A 60 -9.36 7.83 7.87
C PRO A 60 -10.88 7.88 7.77
N LEU A 61 -11.58 7.90 8.92
CA LEU A 61 -13.04 7.91 8.97
C LEU A 61 -13.67 9.08 8.19
N ALA A 62 -13.03 10.24 8.17
CA ALA A 62 -13.48 11.39 7.39
C ALA A 62 -13.48 11.11 5.87
N GLY A 63 -12.47 10.38 5.37
CA GLY A 63 -12.42 9.96 3.96
C GLY A 63 -13.48 8.90 3.66
N ILE A 64 -13.66 7.95 4.57
CA ILE A 64 -14.70 6.90 4.46
C ILE A 64 -16.09 7.52 4.42
N LYS A 65 -16.38 8.49 5.30
CA LYS A 65 -17.67 9.20 5.32
C LYS A 65 -17.97 9.84 3.96
N LYS A 66 -16.99 10.52 3.34
CA LYS A 66 -17.16 11.12 2.01
C LYS A 66 -17.51 10.08 0.93
N ILE A 67 -16.94 8.88 0.99
CA ILE A 67 -17.25 7.78 0.06
C ILE A 67 -18.69 7.29 0.29
N ILE A 68 -19.07 7.05 1.55
CA ILE A 68 -20.39 6.50 1.90
C ILE A 68 -21.52 7.50 1.61
N ASP A 69 -21.27 8.80 1.81
CA ASP A 69 -22.23 9.88 1.54
C ASP A 69 -22.34 10.22 0.05
N SER A 70 -21.34 9.84 -0.76
CA SER A 70 -21.38 10.06 -2.21
C SER A 70 -22.41 9.14 -2.86
N PRO A 71 -23.32 9.64 -3.70
CA PRO A 71 -24.30 8.81 -4.42
C PRO A 71 -23.65 7.71 -5.27
N GLU A 72 -22.52 8.02 -5.90
CA GLU A 72 -21.79 7.09 -6.77
C GLU A 72 -20.88 6.13 -5.98
N ARG A 73 -20.59 6.44 -4.71
CA ARG A 73 -19.75 5.65 -3.79
C ARG A 73 -18.38 5.26 -4.37
N ILE A 74 -17.79 6.11 -5.21
CA ILE A 74 -16.52 5.84 -5.89
C ILE A 74 -15.35 6.06 -4.92
N PRO A 75 -14.59 5.01 -4.56
CA PRO A 75 -13.49 5.12 -3.61
C PRO A 75 -12.14 5.40 -4.28
N ASP A 76 -12.06 5.31 -5.61
CA ASP A 76 -10.82 5.26 -6.41
C ASP A 76 -9.83 6.37 -6.05
N GLN A 77 -10.28 7.62 -5.95
CA GLN A 77 -9.38 8.72 -5.64
C GLN A 77 -8.79 8.60 -4.22
N ALA A 78 -9.60 8.16 -3.24
CA ALA A 78 -9.15 7.99 -1.86
C ALA A 78 -8.23 6.78 -1.72
N LEU A 79 -8.52 5.68 -2.42
CA LEU A 79 -7.69 4.48 -2.43
C LEU A 79 -6.36 4.71 -3.15
N ASN A 80 -6.37 5.36 -4.31
CA ASN A 80 -5.15 5.70 -5.05
C ASN A 80 -4.25 6.64 -4.23
N ARG A 81 -4.83 7.61 -3.53
CA ARG A 81 -4.08 8.45 -2.58
C ARG A 81 -3.47 7.61 -1.47
N ARG A 82 -4.25 6.71 -0.84
CA ARG A 82 -3.72 5.85 0.21
C ARG A 82 -2.62 4.92 -0.29
N LEU A 83 -2.72 4.43 -1.52
CA LEU A 83 -1.69 3.61 -2.14
C LEU A 83 -0.37 4.40 -2.27
N ALA A 84 -0.43 5.64 -2.76
CA ALA A 84 0.74 6.51 -2.86
C ALA A 84 1.35 6.82 -1.46
N GLU A 85 0.52 7.10 -0.45
CA GLU A 85 0.98 7.29 0.93
C GLU A 85 1.69 6.04 1.48
N LEU A 86 1.14 4.85 1.22
CA LEU A 86 1.76 3.58 1.63
C LEU A 86 3.11 3.36 0.95
N GLU A 87 3.24 3.72 -0.33
CA GLU A 87 4.52 3.64 -1.06
C GLU A 87 5.58 4.55 -0.45
N GLU A 88 5.21 5.77 -0.07
CA GLU A 88 6.09 6.72 0.62
C GLU A 88 6.47 6.22 2.02
N GLU A 89 5.50 5.72 2.81
CA GLU A 89 5.73 5.11 4.13
C GLU A 89 6.71 3.93 4.02
N MET A 90 6.51 3.03 3.05
CA MET A 90 7.41 1.90 2.81
C MET A 90 8.83 2.35 2.43
N ALA A 91 8.95 3.35 1.57
CA ALA A 91 10.25 3.91 1.18
C ALA A 91 10.96 4.53 2.40
N GLY A 92 10.25 5.30 3.22
CA GLY A 92 10.78 5.88 4.46
C GLY A 92 11.23 4.82 5.46
N LEU A 93 10.42 3.79 5.70
CA LEU A 93 10.77 2.67 6.60
C LEU A 93 12.00 1.89 6.10
N ARG A 94 12.13 1.69 4.79
CA ARG A 94 13.35 1.11 4.19
C ARG A 94 14.57 1.99 4.44
N GLY A 95 14.45 3.30 4.26
CA GLY A 95 15.53 4.25 4.58
C GLY A 95 15.97 4.18 6.04
N GLN A 96 15.01 4.12 6.96
CA GLN A 96 15.28 3.96 8.39
C GLN A 96 15.98 2.62 8.70
N GLN A 97 15.55 1.53 8.06
CA GLN A 97 16.20 0.22 8.21
C GLN A 97 17.67 0.28 7.78
N GLN A 98 17.97 0.92 6.65
CA GLN A 98 19.36 1.07 6.17
C GLN A 98 20.22 1.90 7.13
N LEU A 99 19.67 2.98 7.70
CA LEU A 99 20.36 3.78 8.70
C LEU A 99 20.64 2.98 9.99
N VAL A 100 19.67 2.20 10.47
CA VAL A 100 19.88 1.33 11.64
C VAL A 100 21.00 0.32 11.38
N LEU A 101 21.02 -0.29 10.20
CA LEU A 101 22.08 -1.24 9.81
C LEU A 101 23.46 -0.59 9.73
N SER A 102 23.55 0.62 9.16
CA SER A 102 24.82 1.36 9.08
C SER A 102 25.36 1.73 10.47
N LEU A 103 24.48 2.17 11.38
CA LEU A 103 24.84 2.45 12.78
C LEU A 103 25.30 1.20 13.53
N LEU A 104 24.65 0.06 13.29
CA LEU A 104 25.06 -1.23 13.86
C LEU A 104 26.33 -1.80 13.22
N LYS A 105 26.89 -1.15 12.18
CA LYS A 105 27.99 -1.67 11.35
C LYS A 105 27.71 -3.10 10.83
N ARG A 106 26.44 -3.45 10.67
CA ARG A 106 26.01 -4.75 10.13
C ARG A 106 25.62 -4.53 8.68
N GLN A 107 26.04 -5.45 7.82
CA GLN A 107 25.41 -5.52 6.51
C GLN A 107 23.94 -5.91 6.72
N PRO A 108 23.01 -5.39 5.87
CA PRO A 108 21.65 -5.91 5.85
C PRO A 108 21.69 -7.44 5.83
N PRO A 109 20.84 -8.12 6.63
CA PRO A 109 20.70 -9.57 6.53
C PRO A 109 20.46 -9.93 5.07
N GLN A 110 21.32 -10.77 4.50
CA GLN A 110 21.23 -11.23 3.10
C GLN A 110 19.95 -12.06 2.83
N ASP A 111 19.15 -12.33 3.86
CA ASP A 111 18.01 -13.25 3.86
C ASP A 111 16.62 -12.60 4.03
N LEU A 112 16.51 -11.26 3.99
CA LEU A 112 15.19 -10.61 3.94
C LEU A 112 15.06 -9.72 2.71
N GLY A 113 15.06 -10.36 1.54
CA GLY A 113 14.24 -9.93 0.40
C GLY A 113 14.65 -8.67 -0.37
N VAL A 114 15.81 -8.06 -0.14
CA VAL A 114 16.29 -6.99 -1.01
C VAL A 114 17.20 -7.59 -2.07
N MET A 115 16.67 -7.74 -3.28
CA MET A 115 17.49 -7.95 -4.47
C MET A 115 18.42 -6.75 -4.61
N ASP A 116 19.74 -6.96 -4.62
CA ASP A 116 20.71 -5.90 -4.90
C ASP A 116 21.34 -6.10 -6.29
N LYS A 117 22.05 -5.07 -6.79
CA LYS A 117 22.73 -5.13 -8.10
C LYS A 117 23.61 -6.38 -8.22
N LYS A 118 24.41 -6.69 -7.19
CA LYS A 118 25.40 -7.77 -7.24
C LYS A 118 24.73 -9.15 -7.37
N ARG A 119 23.68 -9.40 -6.58
CA ARG A 119 22.91 -10.65 -6.58
C ARG A 119 22.10 -10.79 -7.86
N TRP A 120 21.50 -9.71 -8.35
CA TRP A 120 20.83 -9.70 -9.65
C TRP A 120 21.79 -10.04 -10.80
N THR A 121 22.96 -9.40 -10.87
CA THR A 121 23.95 -9.69 -11.90
C THR A 121 24.48 -11.12 -11.80
N ALA A 122 24.68 -11.64 -10.59
CA ALA A 122 25.12 -13.02 -10.39
C ALA A 122 24.09 -14.04 -10.87
N LEU A 123 22.79 -13.79 -10.65
CA LEU A 123 21.72 -14.66 -11.13
C LEU A 123 21.63 -14.69 -12.66
N LEU A 124 21.79 -13.54 -13.32
CA LEU A 124 21.82 -13.46 -14.78
C LEU A 124 23.00 -14.25 -15.36
N VAL A 125 24.21 -14.05 -14.83
CA VAL A 125 25.40 -14.82 -15.26
C VAL A 125 25.20 -16.32 -15.03
N ALA A 126 24.68 -16.71 -13.86
CA ALA A 126 24.40 -18.12 -13.56
C ALA A 126 23.33 -18.72 -14.47
N SER A 127 22.46 -17.90 -15.05
CA SER A 127 21.43 -18.29 -16.03
C SER A 127 21.94 -18.29 -17.48
N GLY A 128 23.24 -18.03 -17.70
CA GLY A 128 23.87 -18.03 -19.02
C GLY A 128 23.83 -16.71 -19.77
N PHE A 129 23.43 -15.60 -19.14
CA PHE A 129 23.49 -14.29 -19.78
C PHE A 129 24.93 -13.80 -19.87
N SER A 130 25.37 -13.45 -21.08
CA SER A 130 26.60 -12.69 -21.30
C SER A 130 26.41 -11.20 -21.03
N GLU A 131 27.51 -10.44 -20.93
CA GLU A 131 27.44 -8.97 -20.84
C GLU A 131 26.67 -8.35 -22.01
N LYS A 132 26.81 -8.91 -23.22
CA LYS A 132 26.09 -8.46 -24.42
C LYS A 132 24.58 -8.68 -24.27
N ASP A 133 24.16 -9.79 -23.70
CA ASP A 133 22.75 -10.11 -23.47
C ASP A 133 22.14 -9.18 -22.41
N MET A 134 22.90 -8.88 -21.34
CA MET A 134 22.47 -7.91 -20.33
C MET A 134 22.31 -6.51 -20.91
N LEU A 135 23.23 -6.07 -21.77
CA LEU A 135 23.12 -4.79 -22.48
C LEU A 135 21.92 -4.76 -23.44
N ALA A 136 21.66 -5.85 -24.16
CA ALA A 136 20.48 -5.97 -25.01
C ALA A 136 19.18 -5.92 -24.19
N TRP A 137 19.16 -6.58 -23.02
CA TRP A 137 18.05 -6.54 -22.08
C TRP A 137 17.78 -5.12 -21.55
N HIS A 138 18.81 -4.41 -21.07
CA HIS A 138 18.68 -3.03 -20.60
C HIS A 138 18.14 -2.10 -21.69
N ARG A 139 18.63 -2.22 -22.93
CA ARG A 139 18.11 -1.46 -24.09
C ARG A 139 16.64 -1.77 -24.38
N GLY A 140 16.27 -3.05 -24.39
CA GLY A 140 14.89 -3.48 -24.58
C GLY A 140 13.95 -2.98 -23.48
N PHE A 141 14.42 -2.97 -22.24
CA PHE A 141 13.65 -2.50 -21.09
C PHE A 141 13.49 -0.98 -21.10
N GLU A 142 14.56 -0.23 -21.35
CA GLU A 142 14.52 1.23 -21.47
C GLU A 142 13.55 1.67 -22.58
N LYS A 143 13.59 1.01 -23.75
CA LYS A 143 12.71 1.32 -24.88
C LYS A 143 11.24 1.00 -24.60
N SER A 144 10.96 -0.11 -23.92
CA SER A 144 9.59 -0.58 -23.70
C SER A 144 8.92 0.07 -22.48
N ALA A 145 9.67 0.36 -21.42
CA ALA A 145 9.11 0.87 -20.17
C ALA A 145 10.15 1.69 -19.36
N PRO A 146 10.52 2.90 -19.82
CA PRO A 146 11.62 3.68 -19.23
C PRO A 146 11.39 4.03 -17.75
N LYS A 147 10.14 4.37 -17.37
CA LYS A 147 9.78 4.64 -15.97
C LYS A 147 9.92 3.40 -15.08
N LYS A 148 9.61 2.20 -15.59
CA LYS A 148 9.74 0.94 -14.84
C LYS A 148 11.20 0.50 -14.75
N HIS A 149 11.99 0.75 -15.79
CA HIS A 149 13.43 0.49 -15.77
C HIS A 149 14.13 1.36 -14.70
N GLN A 150 13.81 2.66 -14.61
CA GLN A 150 14.29 3.53 -13.52
C GLN A 150 13.95 2.96 -12.14
N ALA A 151 12.68 2.65 -11.90
CA ALA A 151 12.21 2.11 -10.62
C ALA A 151 12.89 0.77 -10.27
N PHE A 152 13.16 -0.08 -11.27
CA PHE A 152 13.87 -1.34 -11.08
C PHE A 152 15.34 -1.13 -10.66
N LEU A 153 16.05 -0.19 -11.29
CA LEU A 153 17.44 0.11 -10.92
C LEU A 153 17.52 0.73 -9.52
N GLN A 154 16.57 1.60 -9.17
CA GLN A 154 16.43 2.13 -7.80
C GLN A 154 16.14 1.00 -6.80
N PHE A 155 15.28 0.04 -7.17
CA PHE A 155 14.97 -1.13 -6.34
C PHE A 155 16.20 -2.00 -6.06
N LEU A 156 17.11 -2.14 -7.04
CA LEU A 156 18.40 -2.82 -6.86
C LEU A 156 19.40 -2.05 -5.98
N GLY A 157 19.01 -0.89 -5.44
CA GLY A 157 19.86 -0.03 -4.61
C GLY A 157 20.94 0.71 -5.38
N ILE A 158 20.76 0.91 -6.69
CA ILE A 158 21.76 1.60 -7.54
C ILE A 158 21.63 3.12 -7.34
N PRO A 159 22.72 3.86 -7.05
CA PRO A 159 22.72 5.31 -6.93
C PRO A 159 22.26 6.04 -8.20
N GLU A 160 21.60 7.21 -8.07
CA GLU A 160 21.02 7.95 -9.20
C GLU A 160 22.02 8.43 -10.26
N ASP A 161 23.26 8.72 -9.86
CA ASP A 161 24.35 9.02 -10.79
C ASP A 161 24.73 7.79 -11.63
N GLU A 162 24.77 6.61 -11.01
CA GLU A 162 25.03 5.35 -11.70
C GLU A 162 23.85 4.95 -12.60
N ILE A 163 22.60 5.13 -12.15
CA ILE A 163 21.40 4.88 -12.97
C ILE A 163 21.46 5.73 -14.25
N ARG A 164 21.77 7.02 -14.13
CA ARG A 164 21.92 7.91 -15.29
C ARG A 164 22.96 7.40 -16.27
N GLN A 165 24.09 6.88 -15.80
CA GLN A 165 25.12 6.29 -16.67
C GLN A 165 24.63 5.01 -17.37
N ILE A 166 23.95 4.12 -16.65
CA ILE A 166 23.40 2.87 -17.21
C ILE A 166 22.39 3.18 -18.32
N ARG A 167 21.47 4.12 -18.07
CA ARG A 167 20.43 4.51 -19.02
C ARG A 167 21.01 5.25 -20.23
N ALA A 168 21.99 6.14 -20.05
CA ALA A 168 22.66 6.83 -21.14
C ALA A 168 23.39 5.87 -22.10
N ARG A 169 23.98 4.79 -21.58
CA ARG A 169 24.60 3.71 -22.39
C ARG A 169 23.58 2.95 -23.24
N CYS A 170 22.30 2.98 -22.89
CA CYS A 170 21.24 2.32 -23.66
C CYS A 170 20.80 3.13 -24.88
N GLU A 171 21.11 4.43 -24.95
CA GLU A 171 20.66 5.33 -26.01
C GLU A 171 21.65 5.45 -27.19
N HIS A 172 22.92 5.06 -27.02
CA HIS A 172 24.02 5.42 -27.94
C HIS A 172 24.63 4.24 -28.74
N THR A 173 23.88 3.17 -29.06
CA THR A 173 24.35 2.12 -30.01
C THR A 173 23.25 1.33 -30.68
#